data_AF-A0A521G1Z6-F1
#
_entry.id   AF-A0A521G1Z6-F1
#
_cell.length_a   1.000
_cell.length_b   1.000
_cell.length_c   1.000
_cell.angle_alpha   90.00
_cell.angle_beta   90.00
_cell.angle_gamma   90.00
#
_symmetry.space_group_name_H-M   'P 1'
#
loop_
_entity.id
_entity.type
_entity.pdbx_description
1 polymer ?
#
loop_
_entity_poly.entity_id
_entity_poly.type
_entity_poly.pdbx_seq_one_letter_code
_entity_poly.pdbx_strand_id
1 'polypeptide(L)'
;MDFLHEDFLPLSVLPRFMVKLHKDIKGEQHWRTGVVLQDKDGGAQAAVKADYEKRRISLWVNGPRRKEYLHFLWYSLREINASFEKLRVRERVPMPDDPERTADYETLLKHAQRGNDLYIPDGSDKEYSVKELLGLVQPKDKGELRSVMQNIDKQQEDKESAAEVFNRVVEPKITILGITFNINELFAVILGRERKKRK
;
A
#
# COMPACT_ATOMS: atom_id res chain seq x y z
N MET A 1 -8.96 -2.83 0.61
CA MET A 1 -7.96 -3.38 -0.34
C MET A 1 -7.57 -4.75 0.15
N ASP A 2 -7.45 -5.72 -0.75
CA ASP A 2 -7.16 -7.10 -0.39
C ASP A 2 -5.85 -7.60 -1.02
N PHE A 3 -5.14 -8.47 -0.31
CA PHE A 3 -4.00 -9.24 -0.78
C PHE A 3 -4.39 -10.72 -0.80
N LEU A 4 -4.52 -11.29 -1.99
CA LEU A 4 -4.87 -12.69 -2.21
C LEU A 4 -3.60 -13.51 -2.48
N HIS A 5 -3.34 -14.51 -1.64
CA HIS A 5 -2.16 -15.36 -1.77
C HIS A 5 -2.56 -16.63 -2.53
N GLU A 6 -2.00 -16.85 -3.72
CA GLU A 6 -2.49 -17.88 -4.65
C GLU A 6 -2.28 -19.30 -4.12
N ASP A 7 -1.10 -19.54 -3.54
CA ASP A 7 -0.68 -20.86 -3.05
C ASP A 7 -1.10 -21.06 -1.60
N PHE A 8 -0.56 -20.22 -0.71
CA PHE A 8 -0.86 -20.22 0.71
C PHE A 8 -0.58 -18.84 1.31
N LEU A 9 -1.24 -18.51 2.43
CA LEU A 9 -0.92 -17.34 3.24
C LEU A 9 0.00 -17.79 4.40
N PRO A 10 1.30 -17.44 4.41
CA PRO A 10 2.18 -17.81 5.50
C PRO A 10 1.67 -17.27 6.84
N LEU A 11 1.62 -18.13 7.87
CA LEU A 11 1.15 -17.75 9.21
C LEU A 11 1.96 -16.61 9.84
N SER A 12 3.19 -16.39 9.37
CA SER A 12 4.09 -15.34 9.83
C SER A 12 3.88 -13.97 9.20
N VAL A 13 3.08 -13.83 8.12
CA VAL A 13 2.87 -12.53 7.45
C VAL A 13 2.22 -11.53 8.41
N LEU A 14 1.07 -11.86 9.00
CA LEU A 14 0.36 -10.95 9.90
C LEU A 14 1.16 -10.66 11.20
N PRO A 15 1.78 -11.64 11.88
CA PRO A 15 2.68 -11.36 13.01
C PRO A 15 3.83 -10.42 12.67
N ARG A 16 4.53 -10.62 11.54
CA ARG A 16 5.60 -9.72 11.09
C ARG A 16 5.06 -8.32 10.84
N PHE A 17 3.86 -8.21 10.28
CA PHE A 17 3.19 -6.93 10.04
C PHE A 17 2.86 -6.22 11.36
N MET A 18 2.29 -6.93 12.34
CA MET A 18 2.00 -6.36 13.66
C MET A 18 3.28 -5.90 14.38
N VAL A 19 4.37 -6.67 14.30
CA VAL A 19 5.67 -6.28 14.89
C VAL A 19 6.24 -5.04 14.20
N LYS A 20 6.22 -4.99 12.86
CA LYS A 20 6.72 -3.84 12.09
C LYS A 20 5.93 -2.56 12.38
N LEU A 21 4.62 -2.67 12.63
CA LEU A 21 3.73 -1.54 12.90
C LEU A 21 3.31 -1.44 14.38
N HIS A 22 4.12 -1.98 15.31
CA HIS A 22 3.75 -2.04 16.72
C HIS A 22 3.46 -0.66 17.34
N LYS A 23 4.11 0.42 16.85
CA LYS A 23 3.90 1.79 17.34
C LYS A 23 2.53 2.36 16.98
N ASP A 24 1.89 1.79 15.96
CA ASP A 24 0.58 2.19 15.46
C ASP A 24 -0.56 1.33 16.02
N ILE A 25 -0.26 0.24 16.74
CA ILE A 25 -1.31 -0.61 17.33
C ILE A 25 -2.12 0.22 18.33
N LYS A 26 -3.44 0.23 18.14
CA LYS A 26 -4.37 1.02 18.94
C LYS A 26 -4.65 0.30 20.27
N GLY A 27 -3.89 0.64 21.31
CA GLY A 27 -4.01 -0.02 22.62
C GLY A 27 -3.73 -1.51 22.51
N GLU A 28 -4.62 -2.35 23.03
CA GLU A 28 -4.52 -3.83 22.95
C GLU A 28 -5.42 -4.43 21.85
N GLN A 29 -5.79 -3.64 20.84
CA GLN A 29 -6.68 -4.09 19.76
C GLN A 29 -5.96 -4.93 18.71
N HIS A 30 -5.40 -6.07 19.14
CA HIS A 30 -4.77 -7.07 18.29
C HIS A 30 -5.23 -8.47 18.68
N TRP A 31 -5.32 -9.38 17.70
CA TRP A 31 -5.61 -10.79 17.93
C TRP A 31 -4.94 -11.62 16.85
N ARG A 32 -5.03 -12.95 16.96
CA ARG A 32 -4.32 -13.90 16.08
C ARG A 32 -4.53 -13.63 14.58
N THR A 33 -5.70 -13.13 14.19
CA THR A 33 -6.10 -12.96 12.79
C THR A 33 -6.38 -11.49 12.43
N GLY A 34 -6.02 -10.53 13.28
CA GLY A 34 -6.20 -9.13 12.92
C GLY A 34 -5.64 -8.13 13.92
N VAL A 35 -5.60 -6.88 13.50
CA VAL A 35 -5.10 -5.76 14.27
C VAL A 35 -5.83 -4.48 13.89
N VAL A 36 -6.07 -3.62 14.87
CA VAL A 36 -6.50 -2.24 14.67
C VAL A 36 -5.32 -1.31 14.86
N LEU A 37 -5.08 -0.49 13.85
CA LEU A 37 -3.99 0.47 13.81
C LEU A 37 -4.54 1.90 13.79
N GLN A 38 -3.75 2.83 14.32
CA GLN A 38 -4.07 4.25 14.34
C GLN A 38 -2.84 5.08 13.99
N ASP A 39 -2.97 5.89 12.95
CA ASP A 39 -1.99 6.93 12.64
C ASP A 39 -2.12 8.04 13.68
N LYS A 40 -1.12 8.15 14.57
CA LYS A 40 -1.11 9.13 15.67
C LYS A 40 -1.04 10.57 15.15
N ASP A 41 -0.43 10.79 13.99
CA ASP A 41 -0.24 12.13 13.44
C ASP A 41 -1.33 12.53 12.44
N GLY A 42 -1.81 11.56 11.66
CA GLY A 42 -2.85 11.78 10.64
C GLY A 42 -4.28 11.58 11.14
N GLY A 43 -4.48 10.90 12.27
CA GLY A 43 -5.81 10.59 12.83
C GLY A 43 -6.56 9.48 12.08
N ALA A 44 -5.94 8.86 11.07
CA ALA A 44 -6.49 7.72 10.35
C ALA A 44 -6.54 6.48 11.25
N GLN A 45 -7.53 5.61 11.01
CA GLN A 45 -7.62 4.31 11.67
C GLN A 45 -7.76 3.23 10.62
N ALA A 46 -7.13 2.08 10.88
CA ALA A 46 -7.19 0.94 10.00
C ALA A 46 -7.54 -0.33 10.76
N ALA A 47 -8.32 -1.20 10.13
CA ALA A 47 -8.48 -2.58 10.53
C ALA A 47 -7.79 -3.46 9.48
N VAL A 48 -6.96 -4.39 9.95
CA VAL A 48 -6.30 -5.38 9.10
C VAL A 48 -6.70 -6.77 9.59
N LYS A 49 -7.16 -7.62 8.67
CA LYS A 49 -7.61 -8.98 8.99
C LYS A 49 -6.98 -9.99 8.05
N ALA A 50 -6.45 -11.08 8.60
CA ALA A 50 -6.05 -12.26 7.87
C ALA A 50 -7.17 -13.32 7.92
N ASP A 51 -7.59 -13.77 6.75
CA ASP A 51 -8.46 -14.91 6.54
C ASP A 51 -7.61 -16.03 5.94
N TYR A 52 -7.19 -16.97 6.78
CA TYR A 52 -6.29 -18.05 6.37
C TYR A 52 -6.97 -19.09 5.48
N GLU A 53 -8.28 -19.32 5.67
CA GLU A 53 -9.09 -20.18 4.81
C GLU A 53 -9.17 -19.62 3.39
N LYS A 54 -9.43 -18.31 3.27
CA LYS A 54 -9.45 -17.61 1.98
C LYS A 54 -8.07 -17.17 1.48
N ARG A 55 -7.01 -17.44 2.24
CA ARG A 55 -5.61 -17.02 1.95
C ARG A 55 -5.51 -15.52 1.65
N ARG A 56 -6.25 -14.70 2.41
CA ARG A 56 -6.48 -13.29 2.12
C ARG A 56 -6.14 -12.40 3.30
N ILE A 57 -5.46 -11.28 3.04
CA ILE A 57 -5.34 -10.18 4.00
C ILE A 57 -6.15 -8.99 3.48
N SER A 58 -7.04 -8.46 4.31
CA SER A 58 -7.89 -7.33 3.97
C SER A 58 -7.55 -6.11 4.83
N LEU A 59 -7.52 -4.95 4.18
CA LEU A 59 -7.24 -3.65 4.78
C LEU A 59 -8.44 -2.73 4.59
N TRP A 60 -8.94 -2.19 5.70
CA TRP A 60 -9.96 -1.15 5.73
C TRP A 60 -9.40 0.06 6.45
N VAL A 61 -9.46 1.24 5.82
CA VAL A 61 -8.89 2.47 6.37
C VAL A 61 -9.91 3.59 6.31
N ASN A 62 -10.13 4.23 7.46
CA ASN A 62 -11.08 5.32 7.65
C ASN A 62 -10.41 6.52 8.34
N GLY A 63 -11.07 7.67 8.30
CA GLY A 63 -10.60 8.90 8.94
C GLY A 63 -9.85 9.85 7.99
N PRO A 64 -9.28 10.94 8.54
CA PRO A 64 -8.51 11.92 7.78
C PRO A 64 -7.27 11.27 7.17
N ARG A 65 -6.83 11.75 6.00
CA ARG A 65 -5.62 11.24 5.31
C ARG A 65 -5.60 9.71 5.10
N ARG A 66 -6.77 9.07 5.07
CA ARG A 66 -6.92 7.61 4.91
C ARG A 66 -6.14 7.02 3.73
N LYS A 67 -5.98 7.80 2.64
CA LYS A 67 -5.23 7.37 1.46
C LYS A 67 -3.75 7.20 1.78
N GLU A 68 -3.16 8.23 2.38
CA GLU A 68 -1.74 8.22 2.77
C GLU A 68 -1.45 7.09 3.75
N TYR A 69 -2.35 6.85 4.71
CA TYR A 69 -2.20 5.74 5.63
C TYR A 69 -2.36 4.38 4.95
N LEU A 70 -3.37 4.21 4.08
CA LEU A 70 -3.52 3.00 3.26
C LEU A 70 -2.26 2.71 2.44
N HIS A 71 -1.65 3.72 1.81
CA HIS A 71 -0.44 3.55 1.03
C HIS A 71 0.71 3.01 1.89
N PHE A 72 0.90 3.57 3.09
CA PHE A 72 1.89 3.10 4.05
C PHE A 72 1.67 1.64 4.49
N LEU A 73 0.43 1.28 4.82
CA LEU A 73 0.08 -0.10 5.20
C LEU A 73 0.27 -1.07 4.04
N TRP A 74 -0.15 -0.67 2.84
CA TRP A 74 0.01 -1.43 1.61
C TRP A 74 1.48 -1.70 1.30
N TYR A 75 2.33 -0.67 1.36
CA TYR A 75 3.78 -0.80 1.20
C TYR A 75 4.40 -1.77 2.20
N SER A 76 4.02 -1.64 3.48
CA SER A 76 4.54 -2.47 4.55
C SER A 76 4.19 -3.95 4.35
N LEU A 77 2.99 -4.27 3.85
CA LEU A 77 2.64 -5.64 3.49
C LEU A 77 3.37 -6.15 2.26
N ARG A 78 3.53 -5.33 1.21
CA ARG A 78 4.32 -5.70 0.03
C ARG A 78 5.75 -6.04 0.39
N GLU A 79 6.38 -5.25 1.25
CA GLU A 79 7.73 -5.51 1.76
C GLU A 79 7.83 -6.87 2.46
N ILE A 80 6.88 -7.16 3.36
CA ILE A 80 6.85 -8.44 4.08
C ILE A 80 6.64 -9.59 3.10
N ASN A 81 5.73 -9.46 2.15
CA ASN A 81 5.46 -10.49 1.14
C ASN A 81 6.68 -10.73 0.23
N ALA A 82 7.39 -9.68 -0.16
CA ALA A 82 8.61 -9.77 -0.97
C ALA A 82 9.78 -10.47 -0.24
N SER A 83 9.74 -10.55 1.09
CA SER A 83 10.74 -11.29 1.87
C SER A 83 10.62 -12.82 1.78
N PHE A 84 9.52 -13.33 1.22
CA PHE A 84 9.31 -14.77 1.03
C PHE A 84 9.73 -15.21 -0.38
N GLU A 85 10.50 -16.29 -0.46
CA GLU A 85 10.86 -16.88 -1.74
C GLU A 85 9.60 -17.45 -2.44
N LYS A 86 9.37 -17.07 -3.69
CA LYS A 86 8.29 -17.60 -4.56
C LYS A 86 6.85 -17.40 -4.03
N LEU A 87 6.61 -16.42 -3.16
CA LEU A 87 5.25 -16.11 -2.71
C LEU A 87 4.50 -15.31 -3.79
N ARG A 88 3.44 -15.91 -4.34
CA ARG A 88 2.57 -15.26 -5.34
C ARG A 88 1.39 -14.57 -4.68
N VAL A 89 1.33 -13.25 -4.82
CA VAL A 89 0.28 -12.42 -4.21
C VAL A 89 -0.36 -11.54 -5.27
N ARG A 90 -1.69 -11.57 -5.34
CA ARG A 90 -2.49 -10.64 -6.15
C ARG A 90 -3.09 -9.57 -5.27
N GLU A 91 -2.91 -8.33 -5.70
CA GLU A 91 -3.47 -7.16 -5.04
C GLU A 91 -4.79 -6.79 -5.68
N ARG A 92 -5.83 -6.65 -4.85
CA ARG A 92 -7.22 -6.51 -5.29
C ARG A 92 -7.81 -5.20 -4.78
N VAL A 93 -8.24 -4.36 -5.71
CA VAL A 93 -8.86 -3.05 -5.44
C VAL A 93 -10.38 -3.23 -5.43
N PRO A 94 -11.08 -2.97 -4.32
CA PRO A 94 -12.54 -3.05 -4.28
C PRO A 94 -13.17 -1.92 -5.08
N MET A 95 -14.33 -2.19 -5.68
CA MET A 95 -15.12 -1.14 -6.33
C MET A 95 -15.67 -0.17 -5.26
N PRO A 96 -15.75 1.14 -5.54
CA PRO A 96 -16.21 2.14 -4.57
C PRO A 96 -17.64 1.92 -4.04
N ASP A 97 -18.49 1.32 -4.86
CA ASP A 97 -19.92 1.10 -4.63
C ASP A 97 -20.29 -0.37 -4.36
N ASP A 98 -19.43 -1.32 -4.77
CA ASP A 98 -19.59 -2.75 -4.54
C ASP A 98 -18.28 -3.35 -3.98
N PRO A 99 -18.06 -3.30 -2.65
CA PRO A 99 -16.81 -3.75 -2.04
C PRO A 99 -16.50 -5.24 -2.19
N GLU A 100 -17.50 -6.09 -2.46
CA GLU A 100 -17.31 -7.52 -2.71
C GLU A 100 -16.68 -7.75 -4.09
N ARG A 101 -16.92 -6.82 -5.03
CA ARG A 101 -16.32 -6.85 -6.35
C ARG A 101 -14.97 -6.16 -6.34
N THR A 102 -13.97 -6.86 -6.87
CA THR A 102 -12.59 -6.39 -6.86
C THR A 102 -11.95 -6.47 -8.23
N ALA A 103 -11.15 -5.47 -8.56
CA ALA A 103 -10.26 -5.48 -9.72
C ALA A 103 -8.87 -5.94 -9.32
N ASP A 104 -8.21 -6.65 -10.23
CA ASP A 104 -6.79 -6.94 -10.12
C ASP A 104 -5.96 -5.68 -10.36
N TYR A 105 -5.11 -5.31 -9.40
CA TYR A 105 -4.34 -4.08 -9.44
C TYR A 105 -3.35 -4.04 -10.62
N GLU A 106 -2.69 -5.16 -10.91
CA GLU A 106 -1.77 -5.26 -12.05
C GLU A 106 -2.50 -5.08 -13.38
N THR A 107 -3.73 -5.60 -13.48
CA THR A 107 -4.61 -5.38 -14.63
C THR A 107 -4.96 -3.91 -14.78
N LEU A 108 -5.33 -3.20 -13.70
CA LEU A 108 -5.58 -1.76 -13.75
C LEU A 108 -4.35 -0.97 -14.21
N LEU A 109 -3.14 -1.35 -13.78
CA LEU A 109 -1.89 -0.73 -14.25
C LEU A 109 -1.69 -0.95 -15.77
N LYS A 110 -1.94 -2.16 -16.27
CA LYS A 110 -1.86 -2.46 -17.71
C LYS A 110 -2.86 -1.64 -18.53
N HIS A 111 -4.07 -1.43 -18.01
CA HIS A 111 -5.06 -0.55 -18.64
C HIS A 111 -4.55 0.90 -18.73
N ALA A 112 -4.04 1.45 -17.62
CA ALA A 112 -3.50 2.80 -17.58
C ALA A 112 -2.31 2.98 -18.54
N GLN A 113 -1.39 2.01 -18.60
CA GLN A 113 -0.24 2.03 -19.53
C GLN A 113 -0.66 2.00 -21.00
N ARG A 114 -1.80 1.37 -21.32
CA ARG A 114 -2.35 1.30 -22.68
C ARG A 114 -3.23 2.52 -23.04
N GLY A 115 -3.44 3.45 -22.09
CA GLY A 115 -4.33 4.59 -22.28
C GLY A 115 -5.83 4.24 -22.15
N ASN A 116 -6.16 3.05 -21.66
CA ASN A 116 -7.54 2.64 -21.42
C ASN A 116 -7.98 3.16 -20.04
N ASP A 117 -8.80 4.22 -20.00
CA ASP A 117 -9.28 4.78 -18.73
C ASP A 117 -10.56 4.12 -18.20
N LEU A 118 -11.14 3.16 -18.94
CA LEU A 118 -12.33 2.45 -18.52
C LEU A 118 -12.02 1.00 -18.16
N TYR A 119 -12.62 0.54 -17.06
CA TYR A 119 -12.57 -0.84 -16.59
C TYR A 119 -13.97 -1.31 -16.21
N ILE A 120 -14.33 -2.51 -16.66
CA ILE A 120 -15.58 -3.19 -16.32
C ILE A 120 -15.20 -4.44 -15.53
N PRO A 121 -15.57 -4.53 -14.24
CA PRO A 121 -15.28 -5.72 -13.45
C PRO A 121 -16.16 -6.90 -13.89
N ASP A 122 -15.59 -8.11 -13.80
CA ASP A 122 -16.28 -9.35 -14.17
C ASP A 122 -17.67 -9.44 -13.52
N GLY A 123 -18.70 -9.76 -14.31
CA GLY A 123 -20.08 -9.92 -13.83
C GLY A 123 -20.79 -8.60 -13.49
N SER A 124 -20.36 -7.49 -14.06
CA SER A 124 -21.02 -6.18 -14.01
C SER A 124 -20.98 -5.55 -15.41
N ASP A 125 -21.96 -4.71 -15.72
CA ASP A 125 -21.96 -3.86 -16.92
C ASP A 125 -21.54 -2.41 -16.60
N LYS A 126 -21.20 -2.14 -15.33
CA LYS A 126 -20.83 -0.80 -14.88
C LYS A 126 -19.37 -0.50 -15.19
N GLU A 127 -19.15 0.66 -15.81
CA GLU A 127 -17.83 1.19 -16.10
C GLU A 127 -17.28 1.99 -14.91
N TYR A 128 -15.98 1.83 -14.68
CA TYR A 128 -15.22 2.55 -13.67
C TYR A 128 -13.99 3.21 -14.30
N SER A 129 -13.65 4.41 -13.82
CA SER A 129 -12.40 5.06 -14.22
C SER A 129 -11.20 4.33 -13.62
N VAL A 130 -10.28 3.88 -14.47
CA VAL A 130 -9.02 3.25 -14.08
C VAL A 130 -8.19 4.23 -13.27
N LYS A 131 -8.13 5.50 -13.68
CA LYS A 131 -7.44 6.55 -12.93
C LYS A 131 -8.01 6.74 -11.52
N GLU A 132 -9.32 6.70 -11.36
CA GLU A 132 -9.95 6.79 -10.04
C GLU A 132 -9.63 5.58 -9.18
N LEU A 133 -9.76 4.36 -9.71
CA LEU A 133 -9.46 3.12 -9.00
C LEU A 133 -8.00 3.06 -8.56
N LEU A 134 -7.05 3.37 -9.45
CA LEU A 134 -5.63 3.45 -9.10
C LEU A 134 -5.38 4.56 -8.07
N GLY A 135 -6.06 5.71 -8.19
CA GLY A 135 -5.99 6.81 -7.23
C GLY A 135 -6.64 6.55 -5.86
N LEU A 136 -7.22 5.36 -5.63
CA LEU A 136 -7.61 4.89 -4.30
C LEU A 136 -6.44 4.27 -3.53
N VAL A 137 -5.42 3.77 -4.25
CA VAL A 137 -4.32 2.95 -3.71
C VAL A 137 -2.95 3.57 -3.98
N GLN A 138 -2.81 4.40 -5.01
CA GLN A 138 -1.55 5.06 -5.35
C GLN A 138 -1.51 6.51 -4.87
N PRO A 139 -0.32 6.98 -4.44
CA PRO A 139 -0.12 8.40 -4.16
C PRO A 139 -0.35 9.20 -5.44
N LYS A 140 -1.12 10.29 -5.32
CA LYS A 140 -1.45 11.15 -6.46
C LYS A 140 -0.33 12.13 -6.81
N ASP A 141 0.49 12.48 -5.84
CA ASP A 141 1.54 13.48 -5.98
C ASP A 141 2.74 13.23 -5.06
N LYS A 142 3.76 14.08 -5.19
CA LYS A 142 5.00 14.02 -4.40
C LYS A 142 4.79 14.29 -2.91
N GLY A 143 3.76 15.06 -2.56
CA GLY A 143 3.41 15.36 -1.16
C GLY A 143 2.88 14.12 -0.46
N GLU A 144 1.91 13.43 -1.06
CA GLU A 144 1.39 12.16 -0.54
C GLU A 144 2.50 11.11 -0.41
N LEU A 145 3.40 11.03 -1.39
CA LEU A 145 4.54 10.10 -1.32
C LEU A 145 5.51 10.43 -0.18
N ARG A 146 5.80 11.72 0.06
CA ARG A 146 6.67 12.14 1.18
C ARG A 146 6.08 11.72 2.52
N SER A 147 4.77 11.85 2.70
CA SER A 147 4.10 11.44 3.93
C SER A 147 4.20 9.93 4.16
N VAL A 148 4.09 9.12 3.10
CA VAL A 148 4.33 7.67 3.18
C VAL A 148 5.75 7.38 3.64
N MET A 149 6.75 8.05 3.06
CA MET A 149 8.15 7.86 3.47
C MET A 149 8.38 8.24 4.93
N GLN A 150 7.81 9.35 5.39
CA GLN A 150 7.89 9.77 6.79
C GLN A 150 7.27 8.75 7.74
N ASN A 151 6.15 8.13 7.35
CA ASN A 151 5.52 7.09 8.16
C ASN A 151 6.34 5.81 8.21
N ILE A 152 7.05 5.46 7.13
CA ILE A 152 8.02 4.35 7.12
C ILE A 152 9.19 4.65 8.07
N ASP A 153 9.79 5.84 7.98
CA ASP A 153 10.91 6.24 8.83
C ASP A 153 10.54 6.21 10.33
N LYS A 154 9.32 6.65 10.71
CA LYS A 154 8.86 6.62 12.11
C LYS A 154 8.81 5.22 12.72
N GLN A 155 8.56 4.20 11.91
CA GLN A 155 8.52 2.82 12.41
C GLN A 155 9.92 2.22 12.59
N GLN A 156 10.96 2.80 11.97
CA GLN A 156 12.33 2.30 12.07
C GLN A 156 13.11 3.06 13.14
N GLU A 157 13.69 2.33 14.10
CA GLU A 157 14.52 2.94 15.16
C GLU A 157 16.01 3.01 14.79
N ASP A 158 16.51 2.26 13.79
CA ASP A 158 17.93 2.36 13.40
C ASP A 158 18.29 1.84 11.98
N LYS A 159 19.12 2.65 11.29
CA LYS A 159 20.13 2.41 10.22
C LYS A 159 19.83 2.00 8.76
N GLU A 160 18.60 1.79 8.31
CA GLU A 160 18.31 1.81 6.85
C GLU A 160 17.44 3.02 6.51
N SER A 161 17.81 3.77 5.49
CA SER A 161 17.01 4.90 5.02
C SER A 161 15.72 4.38 4.38
N ALA A 162 14.56 5.03 4.59
CA ALA A 162 13.33 4.67 3.85
C ALA A 162 13.54 4.59 2.34
N ALA A 163 14.52 5.32 1.79
CA ALA A 163 14.88 5.24 0.38
C ALA A 163 15.44 3.87 -0.05
N GLU A 164 16.22 3.22 0.82
CA GLU A 164 16.83 1.91 0.56
C GLU A 164 15.79 0.79 0.60
N VAL A 165 14.88 0.83 1.58
CA VAL A 165 13.77 -0.12 1.69
C VAL A 165 12.82 0.01 0.48
N PHE A 166 12.48 1.24 0.13
CA PHE A 166 11.61 1.52 -0.99
C PHE A 166 12.21 1.05 -2.34
N ASN A 167 13.52 1.25 -2.56
CA ASN A 167 14.21 0.73 -3.75
C ASN A 167 14.19 -0.80 -3.86
N ARG A 168 14.09 -1.54 -2.76
CA ARG A 168 14.01 -3.03 -2.78
C ARG A 168 12.61 -3.53 -3.09
N VAL A 169 11.58 -2.81 -2.62
CA VAL A 169 10.17 -3.25 -2.67
C VAL A 169 9.48 -2.79 -3.95
N VAL A 170 9.97 -1.71 -4.54
CA VAL A 170 9.41 -1.13 -5.77
C VAL A 170 10.38 -1.38 -6.91
N GLU A 171 9.88 -1.88 -8.03
CA GLU A 171 10.66 -1.90 -9.27
C GLU A 171 11.24 -0.50 -9.52
N PRO A 172 12.49 -0.38 -10.06
CA PRO A 172 13.17 0.92 -10.27
C PRO A 172 12.40 1.91 -11.16
N LYS A 173 11.29 1.46 -11.76
CA LYS A 173 10.28 2.22 -12.49
C LYS A 173 8.96 2.16 -11.73
N ILE A 174 8.56 3.23 -11.05
CA ILE A 174 7.22 3.32 -10.45
C ILE A 174 6.26 3.81 -11.52
N THR A 175 5.18 3.08 -11.78
CA THR A 175 4.08 3.65 -12.56
C THR A 175 3.08 4.28 -11.60
N ILE A 176 3.01 5.61 -11.52
CA ILE A 176 1.98 6.34 -10.75
C ILE A 176 0.94 6.85 -11.75
N LEU A 177 -0.32 6.41 -11.64
CA LEU A 177 -1.41 6.83 -12.53
C LEU A 177 -1.07 6.68 -14.04
N GLY A 178 -0.37 5.60 -14.41
CA GLY A 178 0.06 5.34 -15.80
C GLY A 178 1.35 6.07 -16.22
N ILE A 179 1.92 6.92 -15.37
CA ILE A 179 3.18 7.62 -15.63
C ILE A 179 4.34 6.88 -14.96
N THR A 180 5.31 6.45 -15.77
CA THR A 180 6.53 5.81 -15.28
C THR A 180 7.51 6.84 -14.75
N PHE A 181 7.77 6.83 -13.45
CA PHE A 181 8.78 7.62 -12.76
C PHE A 181 10.02 6.78 -12.48
N ASN A 182 11.20 7.37 -12.69
CA ASN A 182 12.45 6.82 -12.19
C ASN A 182 12.58 7.14 -10.69
N ILE A 183 12.76 6.09 -9.88
CA ILE A 183 12.85 6.24 -8.42
C ILE A 183 14.00 7.16 -8.00
N ASN A 184 15.15 7.07 -8.67
CA ASN A 184 16.32 7.90 -8.35
C ASN A 184 16.06 9.40 -8.62
N GLU A 185 15.32 9.73 -9.68
CA GLU A 185 14.93 11.11 -9.98
C GLU A 185 13.87 11.64 -9.00
N LEU A 186 12.95 10.77 -8.59
CA LEU A 186 11.91 11.08 -7.62
C LEU A 186 12.52 11.39 -6.24
N PHE A 187 13.50 10.59 -5.81
CA PHE A 187 14.26 10.82 -4.58
C PHE A 187 15.09 12.10 -4.60
N ALA A 188 15.78 12.39 -5.72
CA ALA A 188 16.55 13.62 -5.86
C ALA A 188 15.68 14.88 -5.68
N VAL A 189 14.42 14.85 -6.12
CA VAL A 189 13.49 15.97 -5.93
C VAL A 189 12.95 16.07 -4.50
N ILE A 190 12.70 14.94 -3.84
CA ILE A 190 12.17 14.89 -2.46
C ILE A 190 13.25 15.28 -1.44
N LEU A 191 14.48 14.76 -1.59
CA LEU A 191 15.64 15.08 -0.73
C LEU A 191 16.30 16.43 -1.09
N GLY A 192 16.15 16.90 -2.33
CA GLY A 192 16.76 18.13 -2.84
C GLY A 192 16.31 19.43 -2.16
N ARG A 193 15.31 19.41 -1.27
CA ARG A 193 14.85 20.60 -0.51
C ARG A 193 15.32 20.67 0.94
N GLU A 194 15.94 19.63 1.51
CA GLU A 194 16.42 19.67 2.90
C GLU A 194 17.80 20.31 3.09
N ARG A 195 18.59 20.46 2.01
CA ARG A 195 19.91 21.13 2.10
C ARG A 195 19.87 22.66 2.14
N LYS A 196 18.70 23.31 2.06
CA LYS A 196 18.59 24.79 2.03
C LYS A 196 18.23 25.47 3.36
N LYS A 197 18.12 24.74 4.47
CA LYS A 197 17.92 25.33 5.82
C LYS A 197 18.91 24.78 6.85
N ARG A 198 20.20 24.93 6.58
CA ARG A 198 21.25 25.05 7.60
C ARG A 198 22.29 26.05 7.09
N LYS A 199 22.02 27.32 7.34
CA LYS A 199 23.02 28.39 7.46
C LYS A 199 22.63 29.19 8.69
#